data_AF-A0A1Y3N560-F1
#
_entry.id   AF-A0A1Y3N560-F1
#
_cell.length_a   1.000
_cell.length_b   1.000
_cell.length_c   1.000
_cell.angle_alpha   90.00
_cell.angle_beta   90.00
_cell.angle_gamma   90.00
#
_symmetry.space_group_name_H-M   'P 1'
#
loop_
_entity.id
_entity.type
_entity.pdbx_description
1 polymer ?
#
loop_
_entity_poly.entity_id
_entity_poly.type
_entity_poly.pdbx_seq_one_letter_code
_entity_poly.pdbx_strand_id
1 'polypeptide(L)'
;MTSKKEKENTQDKVSQLYGKIAFLEKIVNKNTTRDNYYNNNENESIKKMGLNCFENLFFSKFIANKMIPEEKLKIIVNLMYTKVYDVFISSPPKEENVFIGKILDITMNYECLKNFCKISLSSRIFNTYNPILTKEWDDIYKKIL
;
A
#
# COMPACT_ATOMS: atom_id res chain seq x y z
N MET A 1 -32.76 27.08 17.25
CA MET A 1 -33.36 25.74 17.07
C MET A 1 -32.51 24.81 16.19
N THR A 2 -31.58 25.32 15.39
CA THR A 2 -30.72 24.57 14.44
C THR A 2 -29.56 23.80 15.09
N SER A 3 -28.96 24.28 16.20
CA SER A 3 -27.74 23.65 16.77
C SER A 3 -27.97 22.37 17.59
N LYS A 4 -29.23 22.02 17.94
CA LYS A 4 -29.55 20.82 18.73
C LYS A 4 -29.72 19.58 17.84
N LYS A 5 -30.35 19.76 16.67
CA LYS A 5 -30.53 18.72 15.63
C LYS A 5 -29.20 18.25 15.01
N GLU A 6 -28.21 19.14 14.86
CA GLU A 6 -26.89 18.78 14.32
C GLU A 6 -26.05 17.97 15.32
N LYS A 7 -26.15 18.28 16.62
CA LYS A 7 -25.46 17.51 17.67
C LYS A 7 -26.04 16.11 17.81
N GLU A 8 -27.35 15.97 17.73
CA GLU A 8 -28.06 14.68 17.79
C GLU A 8 -27.69 13.78 16.59
N ASN A 9 -27.63 14.36 15.39
CA ASN A 9 -27.22 13.66 14.16
C ASN A 9 -25.73 13.27 14.16
N THR A 10 -24.87 14.03 14.84
CA THR A 10 -23.44 13.70 14.98
C THR A 10 -23.24 12.58 16.00
N GLN A 11 -23.97 12.62 17.12
CA GLN A 11 -23.95 11.57 18.15
C GLN A 11 -24.43 10.23 17.58
N ASP A 12 -25.48 10.23 16.75
CA ASP A 12 -26.01 9.03 16.09
C ASP A 12 -25.02 8.43 15.09
N LYS A 13 -24.33 9.27 14.30
CA LYS A 13 -23.30 8.82 13.36
C LYS A 13 -22.09 8.23 14.07
N VAL A 14 -21.69 8.82 15.19
CA VAL A 14 -20.60 8.32 16.03
C VAL A 14 -20.99 6.98 16.67
N SER A 15 -22.23 6.86 17.17
CA SER A 15 -22.74 5.60 17.74
C SER A 15 -22.84 4.48 16.69
N GLN A 16 -23.29 4.79 15.47
CA GLN A 16 -23.25 3.85 14.34
C GLN A 16 -21.82 3.45 13.94
N LEU A 17 -20.86 4.37 14.00
CA LEU A 17 -19.47 4.09 13.68
C LEU A 17 -18.83 3.18 14.73
N TYR A 18 -19.06 3.44 16.02
CA TYR A 18 -18.59 2.57 17.11
C TYR A 18 -19.23 1.18 17.06
N GLY A 19 -20.51 1.08 16.69
CA GLY A 19 -21.17 -0.21 16.44
C GLY A 19 -20.51 -1.00 15.30
N LYS A 20 -20.11 -0.32 14.22
CA LYS A 20 -19.38 -0.95 13.11
C LYS A 20 -17.96 -1.36 13.50
N ILE A 21 -17.25 -0.55 14.29
CA ILE A 21 -15.89 -0.88 14.74
C ILE A 21 -15.91 -2.08 15.70
N ALA A 22 -16.81 -2.10 16.67
CA ALA A 22 -16.97 -3.22 17.60
C ALA A 22 -17.37 -4.53 16.89
N PHE A 23 -18.17 -4.44 15.82
CA PHE A 23 -18.49 -5.60 14.98
C PHE A 23 -17.25 -6.13 14.23
N LEU A 24 -16.42 -5.25 13.68
CA LEU A 24 -15.21 -5.61 12.95
C LEU A 24 -14.14 -6.21 13.87
N GLU A 25 -13.96 -5.67 15.08
CA GLU A 25 -13.05 -6.27 16.09
C GLU A 25 -13.48 -7.69 16.48
N LYS A 26 -14.80 -7.94 16.52
CA LYS A 26 -15.35 -9.27 16.79
C LYS A 26 -15.13 -10.27 15.64
N ILE A 27 -15.05 -9.79 14.40
CA ILE A 27 -14.71 -10.59 13.21
C ILE A 27 -13.22 -10.94 13.19
N VAL A 28 -12.35 -9.99 13.53
CA VAL A 28 -10.89 -10.15 13.45
C VAL A 28 -10.36 -11.08 14.56
N ASN A 29 -10.96 -11.08 15.74
CA ASN A 29 -10.46 -11.85 16.90
C ASN A 29 -11.06 -13.26 17.06
N LYS A 30 -12.00 -13.69 16.21
CA LYS A 30 -12.46 -15.09 16.20
C LYS A 30 -11.67 -15.87 15.15
N ASN A 31 -10.86 -16.80 15.63
CA ASN A 31 -10.24 -17.88 14.85
C ASN A 31 -11.15 -18.27 13.68
N THR A 32 -10.62 -18.13 12.46
CA THR A 32 -11.28 -18.37 11.19
C THR A 32 -11.76 -19.82 11.10
N THR A 33 -12.93 -20.12 11.66
CA THR A 33 -13.77 -21.23 11.22
C THR A 33 -14.71 -20.70 10.15
N ARG A 34 -15.00 -21.50 9.12
CA ARG A 34 -15.84 -21.17 7.97
C ARG A 34 -17.31 -20.85 8.33
N ASP A 35 -17.66 -20.75 9.61
CA ASP A 35 -19.04 -20.87 10.12
C ASP A 35 -19.82 -19.56 10.24
N ASN A 36 -19.31 -18.41 9.79
CA ASN A 36 -20.01 -17.12 9.93
C ASN A 36 -20.05 -16.24 8.66
N TYR A 37 -19.65 -16.76 7.50
CA TYR A 37 -19.92 -16.07 6.23
C TYR A 37 -21.38 -16.31 5.83
N TYR A 38 -22.07 -15.27 5.34
CA TYR A 38 -23.48 -15.33 4.89
C TYR A 38 -24.53 -15.53 6.00
N ASN A 39 -24.29 -14.97 7.19
CA ASN A 39 -25.17 -15.14 8.35
C ASN A 39 -26.26 -14.05 8.47
N ASN A 40 -26.80 -13.59 7.33
CA ASN A 40 -27.93 -12.68 7.35
C ASN A 40 -29.26 -13.44 7.52
N ASN A 41 -30.15 -12.85 8.32
CA ASN A 41 -31.46 -13.41 8.67
C ASN A 41 -32.49 -13.25 7.53
N GLU A 42 -32.06 -12.91 6.32
CA GLU A 42 -32.95 -12.75 5.17
C GLU A 42 -33.35 -14.12 4.62
N ASN A 43 -34.65 -14.30 4.45
CA ASN A 43 -35.25 -15.58 4.07
C ASN A 43 -35.62 -15.62 2.59
N GLU A 44 -35.85 -14.46 1.95
CA GLU A 44 -36.16 -14.40 0.53
C GLU A 44 -34.89 -14.61 -0.31
N SER A 45 -34.87 -15.67 -1.13
CA SER A 45 -33.66 -16.18 -1.79
C SER A 45 -32.88 -15.13 -2.58
N ILE A 46 -33.57 -14.32 -3.40
CA ILE A 46 -32.94 -13.29 -4.23
C ILE A 46 -32.39 -12.13 -3.38
N LYS A 47 -33.12 -11.71 -2.35
CA LYS A 47 -32.67 -10.65 -1.43
C LYS A 47 -31.48 -11.10 -0.59
N LYS A 48 -31.51 -12.34 -0.09
CA LYS A 48 -30.41 -12.98 0.62
C LYS A 48 -29.14 -13.02 -0.24
N MET A 49 -29.29 -13.42 -1.50
CA MET A 49 -28.19 -13.43 -2.47
C MET A 49 -27.61 -12.01 -2.68
N GLY A 50 -28.48 -11.01 -2.81
CA GLY A 50 -28.06 -9.61 -2.94
C GLY A 50 -27.28 -9.10 -1.72
N LEU A 51 -27.75 -9.40 -0.50
CA LEU A 51 -27.09 -9.02 0.75
C LEU A 51 -25.73 -9.71 0.91
N ASN A 52 -25.66 -11.01 0.63
CA ASN A 52 -24.41 -11.77 0.62
C ASN A 52 -23.38 -11.19 -0.37
N CYS A 53 -23.83 -10.81 -1.57
CA CYS A 53 -22.98 -10.17 -2.57
C CYS A 53 -22.47 -8.82 -2.08
N PHE A 54 -23.34 -8.00 -1.48
CA PHE A 54 -22.97 -6.70 -0.94
C PHE A 54 -21.95 -6.82 0.20
N GLU A 55 -22.13 -7.77 1.13
CA GLU A 55 -21.16 -8.08 2.18
C GLU A 55 -19.80 -8.45 1.59
N ASN A 56 -19.76 -9.35 0.61
CA ASN A 56 -18.52 -9.75 -0.07
C ASN A 56 -17.81 -8.58 -0.77
N LEU A 57 -18.57 -7.69 -1.42
CA LEU A 57 -18.03 -6.48 -2.05
C LEU A 57 -17.44 -5.52 -1.00
N PHE A 58 -18.10 -5.36 0.15
CA PHE A 58 -17.60 -4.54 1.25
C PHE A 58 -16.27 -5.07 1.80
N PHE A 59 -16.17 -6.39 2.04
CA PHE A 59 -14.93 -7.02 2.49
C PHE A 59 -13.83 -6.92 1.44
N SER A 60 -14.15 -7.19 0.17
CA SER A 60 -13.19 -7.06 -0.94
C SER A 60 -12.63 -5.63 -1.04
N LYS A 61 -13.49 -4.61 -0.91
CA LYS A 61 -13.04 -3.20 -0.88
C LYS A 61 -12.11 -2.93 0.30
N PHE A 62 -12.43 -3.44 1.48
CA PHE A 62 -11.58 -3.26 2.66
C PHE A 62 -10.19 -3.89 2.47
N ILE A 63 -10.15 -5.14 2.00
CA ILE A 63 -8.89 -5.87 1.73
C ILE A 63 -8.09 -5.15 0.64
N ALA A 64 -8.72 -4.81 -0.48
CA ALA A 64 -8.08 -4.09 -1.57
C ALA A 64 -7.44 -2.78 -1.09
N ASN A 65 -8.14 -1.98 -0.27
CA ASN A 65 -7.60 -0.75 0.31
C ASN A 65 -6.38 -0.98 1.21
N LYS A 66 -6.26 -2.15 1.85
CA LYS A 66 -5.07 -2.53 2.63
C LYS A 66 -3.90 -2.99 1.75
N MET A 67 -4.18 -3.58 0.59
CA MET A 67 -3.15 -4.04 -0.37
C MET A 67 -2.60 -2.91 -1.25
N ILE A 68 -3.43 -1.93 -1.62
CA ILE A 68 -3.06 -0.83 -2.53
C ILE A 68 -1.76 -0.10 -2.12
N PRO A 69 -1.49 0.23 -0.84
CA PRO A 69 -0.25 0.92 -0.48
C PRO A 69 1.02 0.11 -0.79
N GLU A 70 1.01 -1.20 -0.54
CA GLU A 70 2.13 -2.09 -0.82
C GLU A 70 2.36 -2.19 -2.33
N GLU A 71 1.28 -2.37 -3.09
CA GLU A 71 1.36 -2.47 -4.55
C GLU A 71 1.81 -1.15 -5.18
N LYS A 72 1.32 -0.02 -4.65
CA LYS A 72 1.77 1.32 -5.07
C LYS A 72 3.26 1.50 -4.84
N LEU A 73 3.81 1.01 -3.72
CA LEU A 73 5.24 1.08 -3.46
C LEU A 73 6.04 0.28 -4.49
N LYS A 74 5.61 -0.95 -4.80
CA LYS A 74 6.24 -1.79 -5.84
C LYS A 74 6.24 -1.11 -7.21
N ILE A 75 5.11 -0.51 -7.60
CA ILE A 75 4.98 0.24 -8.87
C ILE A 75 5.96 1.41 -8.90
N ILE A 76 6.07 2.20 -7.83
CA ILE A 76 6.99 3.34 -7.80
C ILE A 76 8.44 2.86 -7.92
N VAL A 77 8.83 1.81 -7.18
CA VAL A 77 10.19 1.26 -7.25
C VAL A 77 10.50 0.74 -8.66
N ASN A 78 9.57 0.03 -9.30
CA ASN A 78 9.74 -0.43 -10.68
C ASN A 78 9.89 0.72 -11.67
N LEU A 79 9.09 1.79 -11.54
CA LEU A 79 9.23 2.98 -12.39
C LEU A 79 10.61 3.64 -12.25
N MET A 80 11.12 3.71 -11.02
CA MET A 80 12.47 4.23 -10.76
C MET A 80 13.54 3.34 -11.41
N TYR A 81 13.41 2.02 -11.27
CA TYR A 81 14.31 1.07 -11.91
C TYR A 81 14.32 1.25 -13.43
N THR A 82 13.15 1.34 -14.08
CA THR A 82 13.04 1.58 -15.52
C THR A 82 13.71 2.87 -15.93
N LYS A 83 13.50 3.98 -15.19
CA LYS A 83 14.19 5.25 -15.47
C LYS A 83 15.72 5.11 -15.43
N VAL A 84 16.25 4.41 -14.42
CA VAL A 84 17.70 4.16 -14.31
C VAL A 84 18.18 3.31 -15.49
N TYR A 85 17.48 2.21 -15.79
CA TYR A 85 17.80 1.34 -16.91
C TYR A 85 17.80 2.09 -18.24
N ASP A 86 16.84 3.00 -18.45
CA ASP A 86 16.77 3.81 -19.66
C ASP A 86 17.95 4.78 -19.78
N VAL A 87 18.34 5.41 -18.67
CA VAL A 87 19.45 6.38 -18.64
C VAL A 87 20.81 5.72 -18.89
N PHE A 88 21.02 4.50 -18.42
CA PHE A 88 22.34 3.84 -18.48
C PHE A 88 22.46 2.80 -19.59
N ILE A 89 21.37 2.12 -19.98
CA ILE A 89 21.44 0.95 -20.87
C ILE A 89 20.59 1.15 -22.13
N SER A 90 19.29 1.42 -21.98
CA SER A 90 18.36 1.41 -23.13
C SER A 90 18.57 2.58 -24.08
N SER A 91 18.67 3.80 -23.54
CA SER A 91 18.74 5.03 -24.34
C SER A 91 19.52 6.11 -23.60
N PRO A 92 20.85 5.94 -23.47
CA PRO A 92 21.70 6.91 -22.79
C PRO A 92 21.63 8.26 -23.52
N PRO A 93 21.31 9.35 -22.79
CA PRO A 93 21.34 10.70 -23.34
C PRO A 93 22.71 11.04 -23.94
N LYS A 94 22.72 11.58 -25.16
CA LYS A 94 23.95 12.03 -25.82
C LYS A 94 24.46 13.36 -25.26
N GLU A 95 23.56 14.21 -24.79
CA GLU A 95 23.89 15.49 -24.18
C GLU A 95 24.11 15.34 -22.68
N GLU A 96 25.27 15.80 -22.21
CA GLU A 96 25.70 15.69 -20.81
C GLU A 96 24.73 16.38 -19.84
N ASN A 97 24.26 17.58 -20.17
CA ASN A 97 23.31 18.31 -19.32
C ASN A 97 21.98 17.55 -19.13
N VAL A 98 21.52 16.86 -20.19
CA VAL A 98 20.31 16.02 -20.13
C VAL A 98 20.57 14.78 -19.29
N PHE A 99 21.75 14.18 -19.41
CA PHE A 99 22.16 13.06 -18.57
C PHE A 99 22.16 13.45 -17.08
N ILE A 100 22.85 14.54 -16.72
CA ILE A 100 22.92 15.05 -15.35
C ILE A 100 21.52 15.37 -14.82
N GLY A 101 20.68 16.04 -15.61
CA GLY A 101 19.30 16.36 -15.22
C GLY A 101 18.46 15.12 -14.90
N LYS A 102 18.57 14.05 -15.70
CA LYS A 102 17.87 12.79 -15.43
C LYS A 102 18.40 12.09 -14.18
N ILE A 103 19.71 12.09 -13.94
CA ILE A 103 20.30 11.53 -12.72
C ILE A 103 19.82 12.28 -11.47
N LEU A 104 19.75 13.61 -11.53
CA LEU A 104 19.22 14.43 -10.44
C LEU A 104 17.74 14.15 -10.17
N ASP A 105 16.90 14.04 -11.22
CA ASP A 105 15.48 13.67 -11.07
C ASP A 105 15.32 12.31 -10.39
N ILE A 106 16.06 11.30 -10.87
CA ILE A 106 16.00 9.95 -10.29
C ILE A 106 16.43 9.98 -8.81
N THR A 107 17.54 10.66 -8.51
CA THR A 107 18.07 10.76 -7.13
C THR A 107 17.08 11.46 -6.20
N MET A 108 16.47 12.56 -6.66
CA MET A 108 15.49 13.29 -5.86
C MET A 108 14.23 12.46 -5.60
N ASN A 109 13.71 11.77 -6.61
CA ASN A 109 12.58 10.87 -6.45
C ASN A 109 12.88 9.72 -5.46
N TYR A 110 14.12 9.21 -5.46
CA TYR A 110 14.54 8.15 -4.55
C TYR A 110 14.54 8.64 -3.10
N GLU A 111 15.15 9.80 -2.84
CA GLU A 111 15.22 10.40 -1.51
C GLU A 111 13.83 10.74 -0.97
N CYS A 112 12.95 11.29 -1.82
CA CYS A 112 11.55 11.53 -1.47
C CYS A 112 10.81 10.23 -1.11
N LEU A 113 10.99 9.15 -1.88
CA LEU A 113 10.35 7.86 -1.62
C LEU A 113 10.87 7.23 -0.32
N LYS A 114 12.19 7.24 -0.11
CA LYS A 114 12.83 6.74 1.11
C LYS A 114 12.28 7.45 2.35
N ASN A 115 12.15 8.78 2.29
CA ASN A 115 11.56 9.58 3.37
C ASN A 115 10.06 9.30 3.56
N PHE A 116 9.28 9.19 2.46
CA PHE A 116 7.86 8.85 2.52
C PHE A 116 7.63 7.49 3.20
N CYS A 117 8.45 6.50 2.88
CA CYS A 117 8.43 5.18 3.50
C CYS A 117 9.01 5.15 4.92
N LYS A 118 9.50 6.29 5.44
CA LYS A 118 10.18 6.40 6.74
C LYS A 118 11.33 5.40 6.89
N ILE A 119 12.00 5.08 5.79
CA ILE A 119 13.18 4.21 5.80
C ILE A 119 14.33 5.04 6.39
N SER A 120 14.59 4.86 7.69
CA SER A 120 15.73 5.50 8.33
C SER A 120 17.01 4.72 7.98
N LEU A 121 18.08 5.46 7.70
CA LEU A 121 19.43 4.88 7.61
C LEU A 121 19.86 4.38 8.99
N SER A 122 19.61 3.11 9.28
CA SER A 122 20.07 2.47 10.51
C SER A 122 21.48 1.97 10.32
N SER A 123 22.44 2.46 11.11
CA SER A 123 23.83 2.00 11.10
C SER A 123 23.92 0.49 11.37
N ARG A 124 23.01 -0.06 12.20
CA ARG A 124 22.94 -1.50 12.46
C ARG A 124 22.55 -2.29 11.21
N ILE A 125 21.51 -1.86 10.50
CA ILE A 125 21.07 -2.51 9.26
C ILE A 125 22.16 -2.36 8.20
N PHE A 126 22.73 -1.17 8.03
CA PHE A 126 23.83 -0.91 7.10
C PHE A 126 25.01 -1.85 7.37
N ASN A 127 25.54 -1.90 8.58
CA ASN A 127 26.69 -2.76 8.90
C ASN A 127 26.39 -4.25 8.73
N THR A 128 25.14 -4.67 8.93
CA THR A 128 24.72 -6.08 8.78
C THR A 128 24.69 -6.49 7.31
N TYR A 129 24.11 -5.65 6.45
CA TYR A 129 23.83 -6.02 5.05
C TYR A 129 24.85 -5.48 4.05
N ASN A 130 25.59 -4.41 4.36
CA ASN A 130 26.55 -3.80 3.45
C ASN A 130 27.59 -4.81 2.92
N PRO A 131 28.23 -5.66 3.73
CA PRO A 131 29.20 -6.64 3.21
C PRO A 131 28.60 -7.60 2.17
N ILE A 132 27.35 -8.01 2.37
CA ILE A 132 26.64 -8.94 1.48
C ILE A 132 26.23 -8.21 0.19
N LEU A 133 25.58 -7.06 0.33
CA LEU A 133 25.05 -6.29 -0.80
C LEU A 133 26.15 -5.67 -1.66
N THR A 134 27.27 -5.24 -1.07
CA THR A 134 28.44 -4.78 -1.84
C THR A 134 29.02 -5.90 -2.69
N LYS A 135 29.12 -7.12 -2.14
CA LYS A 135 29.59 -8.27 -2.91
C LYS A 135 28.65 -8.61 -4.07
N GLU A 136 27.34 -8.63 -3.82
CA GLU A 136 26.35 -8.83 -4.88
C GLU A 136 26.44 -7.74 -5.96
N TRP A 137 26.62 -6.49 -5.57
CA TRP A 137 26.84 -5.38 -6.51
C TRP A 137 28.10 -5.57 -7.35
N ASP A 138 29.23 -5.93 -6.73
CA ASP A 138 30.49 -6.15 -7.45
C ASP A 138 30.35 -7.29 -8.49
N ASP A 139 29.60 -8.34 -8.15
CA ASP A 139 29.33 -9.47 -9.06
C ASP A 139 28.41 -9.06 -10.23
N ILE A 140 27.44 -8.17 -10.00
CA ILE A 140 26.58 -7.61 -11.06
C ILE A 140 27.40 -6.66 -11.95
N TYR A 141 28.19 -5.79 -11.35
CA TYR A 141 29.01 -4.80 -12.06
C TYR A 141 29.94 -5.48 -13.06
N LYS A 142 30.66 -6.53 -12.62
CA LYS A 142 31.54 -7.35 -13.47
C LYS A 142 30.83 -8.12 -14.59
N LYS A 143 29.51 -8.27 -14.54
CA LYS A 143 28.72 -8.92 -15.60
C LYS A 143 28.22 -7.92 -16.64
N ILE A 144 28.09 -6.65 -16.27
CA ILE A 144 27.58 -5.59 -17.13
C ILE A 144 28.73 -4.86 -17.85
N LEU A 145 29.90 -4.76 -17.22
CA LEU A 145 31.14 -4.15 -17.73
C LEU A 145 32.31 -5.14 -17.66
#